data_AF-A0AAV5QU29-F1
#
_entry.id   AF-A0AAV5QU29-F1
#
_cell.length_a   1.000
_cell.length_b   1.000
_cell.length_c   1.000
_cell.angle_alpha   90.00
_cell.angle_beta   90.00
_cell.angle_gamma   90.00
#
_symmetry.space_group_name_H-M   'P 1'
#
loop_
_entity.id
_entity.type
_entity.pdbx_description
1 polymer ?
#
loop_
_entity_poly.entity_id
_entity_poly.type
_entity_poly.pdbx_seq_one_letter_code
_entity_poly.pdbx_strand_id
1 'polypeptide(L)'
;MKVRIAAIQLKPKFGDVAYNTLRASDIVSKLYKQDLPGPDILVLPELVFTGYNFKSPTHITPFLENFHAGVTKRSFFECPSIKWAIETSKTYQCFTVVGYPELFKDTIYNSSCLVSPIGSILFNYRKSFLYKTDKVWGAKENPVGFENFQLNLNKEYYRERKDLSKKFGVDESVFPRVHDQGKVLEPLVKNDGMVVEKISRVVHKKTDFDIAVENLDDKYSETSIKTAMGICMDLSNYEFKASFEKFEFSRYCLDNDVRLILFPMAWLSSVSPEITYEKKNDDVGKEKDTKFLQDQLDSMTKEVELTTNIKDDDGKVMVNDSCDVNSALKRVDIRDIANYDKNAIDSSNVNFWILRGVPLYNSFYKMNAKIPDNNKIRYIVLCNRTGMEDGVVYCGSTSIVKYTSESPVTLYEASQKESADVKKIQKTFQNFQELDNRNPSVEILGSLPTGREAVLIRDIEF
;
A
#
# COMPACT_ATOMS: atom_id res chain seq x y z
N MET A 1 11.81 17.15 -1.16
CA MET A 1 12.71 15.96 -1.17
C MET A 1 12.29 15.01 -2.28
N LYS A 2 13.23 14.49 -3.09
CA LYS A 2 12.94 13.49 -4.13
C LYS A 2 13.08 12.07 -3.59
N VAL A 3 12.10 11.21 -3.88
CA VAL A 3 12.04 9.82 -3.39
C VAL A 3 11.61 8.90 -4.52
N ARG A 4 12.33 7.81 -4.73
CA ARG A 4 12.01 6.81 -5.74
C ARG A 4 11.20 5.67 -5.15
N ILE A 5 10.01 5.45 -5.70
CA ILE A 5 9.13 4.35 -5.29
C ILE A 5 9.08 3.32 -6.41
N ALA A 6 9.25 2.04 -6.05
CA ALA A 6 8.95 0.90 -6.89
C ALA A 6 7.80 0.09 -6.29
N ALA A 7 6.69 -0.04 -7.01
CA ALA A 7 5.57 -0.90 -6.64
C ALA A 7 5.57 -2.16 -7.53
N ILE A 8 5.67 -3.33 -6.91
CA ILE A 8 5.74 -4.62 -7.62
C ILE A 8 4.34 -5.23 -7.72
N GLN A 9 3.84 -5.38 -8.94
CA GLN A 9 2.65 -6.17 -9.22
C GLN A 9 3.05 -7.62 -9.49
N LEU A 10 2.68 -8.53 -8.58
CA LEU A 10 3.01 -9.96 -8.65
C LEU A 10 1.78 -10.82 -8.96
N LYS A 11 1.98 -11.94 -9.67
CA LYS A 11 1.00 -13.03 -9.85
C LYS A 11 1.44 -14.19 -8.94
N PRO A 12 1.13 -14.18 -7.64
CA PRO A 12 1.63 -15.23 -6.78
C PRO A 12 0.92 -16.55 -7.07
N LYS A 13 1.70 -17.62 -7.04
CA LYS A 13 1.21 -18.99 -7.08
C LYS A 13 0.71 -19.34 -5.68
N PHE A 14 -0.59 -19.57 -5.56
CA PHE A 14 -1.23 -19.86 -4.28
C PHE A 14 -0.52 -21.00 -3.52
N GLY A 15 -0.19 -20.76 -2.24
CA GLY A 15 0.48 -21.69 -1.34
C GLY A 15 1.97 -21.97 -1.63
N ASP A 16 2.58 -21.42 -2.69
CA ASP A 16 3.97 -21.71 -3.04
C ASP A 16 4.92 -20.57 -2.61
N VAL A 17 5.13 -20.46 -1.30
CA VAL A 17 5.93 -19.38 -0.67
C VAL A 17 7.36 -19.31 -1.22
N ALA A 18 7.99 -20.47 -1.43
CA ALA A 18 9.35 -20.53 -1.96
C ALA A 18 9.41 -20.02 -3.40
N TYR A 19 8.48 -20.43 -4.26
CA TYR A 19 8.41 -19.92 -5.63
C TYR A 19 8.16 -18.40 -5.64
N ASN A 20 7.20 -17.92 -4.86
CA ASN A 20 6.80 -16.51 -4.86
C ASN A 20 7.92 -15.59 -4.34
N THR A 21 8.64 -15.99 -3.29
CA THR A 21 9.79 -15.22 -2.77
C THR A 21 10.94 -15.19 -3.77
N LEU A 22 11.26 -16.32 -4.42
CA LEU A 22 12.28 -16.38 -5.48
C LEU A 22 11.90 -15.53 -6.68
N ARG A 23 10.62 -15.53 -7.07
CA ARG A 23 10.11 -14.70 -8.16
C ARG A 23 10.23 -13.21 -7.84
N ALA A 24 9.86 -12.79 -6.63
CA ALA A 24 10.05 -11.42 -6.20
C ALA A 24 11.53 -11.03 -6.15
N SER A 25 12.42 -11.91 -5.66
CA SER A 25 13.88 -11.67 -5.67
C SER A 25 14.43 -11.51 -7.09
N ASP A 26 13.98 -12.32 -8.06
CA ASP A 26 14.37 -12.18 -9.47
C ASP A 26 13.96 -10.81 -10.01
N ILE A 27 12.72 -10.39 -9.76
CA ILE A 27 12.18 -9.07 -10.14
C ILE A 27 13.00 -7.94 -9.53
N VAL A 28 13.22 -7.98 -8.21
CA VAL A 28 14.00 -6.95 -7.52
C VAL A 28 15.41 -6.90 -8.07
N SER A 29 16.07 -8.05 -8.28
CA SER A 29 17.43 -8.07 -8.83
C SER A 29 17.53 -7.39 -10.21
N LYS A 30 16.47 -7.47 -11.02
CA LYS A 30 16.41 -6.80 -12.33
C LYS A 30 16.31 -5.28 -12.19
N LEU A 31 15.64 -4.76 -11.16
CA LEU A 31 15.55 -3.31 -10.91
C LEU A 31 16.93 -2.67 -10.74
N TYR A 32 17.85 -3.38 -10.07
CA TYR A 32 19.19 -2.89 -9.75
C TYR A 32 20.25 -3.29 -10.76
N LYS A 33 19.91 -4.09 -11.77
CA LYS A 33 20.79 -4.44 -12.90
C LYS A 33 20.66 -3.49 -14.09
N GLN A 34 19.59 -2.69 -14.13
CA GLN A 34 19.45 -1.62 -15.12
C GLN A 34 20.35 -0.45 -14.72
N ASP A 35 20.68 0.43 -15.67
CA ASP A 35 21.35 1.72 -15.39
C ASP A 35 20.43 2.71 -14.62
N LEU A 36 19.40 2.20 -13.93
CA LEU A 36 18.53 2.96 -13.05
C LEU A 36 19.11 3.00 -11.65
N PRO A 37 19.20 4.18 -11.00
CA PRO A 37 19.41 4.22 -9.57
C PRO A 37 18.27 3.46 -8.86
N GLY A 38 18.62 2.59 -7.92
CA GLY A 38 17.66 1.73 -7.25
C GLY A 38 16.59 2.50 -6.45
N PRO A 39 15.40 1.92 -6.23
CA PRO A 39 14.35 2.58 -5.47
C PRO A 39 14.72 2.84 -4.01
N ASP A 40 14.15 3.91 -3.46
CA ASP A 40 14.19 4.21 -2.04
C ASP A 40 13.17 3.39 -1.28
N ILE A 41 11.96 3.23 -1.82
CA ILE A 41 10.88 2.44 -1.21
C ILE A 41 10.42 1.37 -2.20
N LEU A 42 10.37 0.13 -1.73
CA LEU A 42 9.80 -1.02 -2.42
C LEU A 42 8.46 -1.40 -1.77
N VAL A 43 7.38 -1.48 -2.55
CA VAL A 43 6.06 -1.85 -2.05
C VAL A 43 5.58 -3.13 -2.75
N LEU A 44 5.19 -4.13 -1.96
CA LEU A 44 4.60 -5.38 -2.47
C LEU A 44 3.11 -5.50 -2.08
N PRO A 45 2.35 -6.36 -2.78
CA PRO A 45 0.92 -6.56 -2.53
C PRO A 45 0.59 -7.24 -1.19
N GLU A 46 -0.71 -7.29 -0.91
CA GLU A 46 -1.30 -8.03 0.21
C GLU A 46 -1.08 -9.54 0.05
N LEU A 47 -0.63 -10.20 1.12
CA LEU A 47 -0.37 -11.66 1.17
C LEU A 47 0.45 -12.18 -0.03
N VAL A 48 1.44 -11.39 -0.45
CA VAL A 48 2.15 -11.56 -1.72
C VAL A 48 2.81 -12.92 -1.90
N PHE A 49 3.28 -13.57 -0.83
CA PHE A 49 3.97 -14.86 -0.96
C PHE A 49 3.09 -16.08 -0.72
N THR A 50 1.89 -15.90 -0.20
CA THR A 50 1.02 -17.02 0.19
C THR A 50 -0.14 -17.22 -0.77
N GLY A 51 -0.53 -16.19 -1.51
CA GLY A 51 -1.86 -16.12 -2.11
C GLY A 51 -2.91 -15.68 -1.07
N TYR A 52 -4.15 -15.48 -1.48
CA TYR A 52 -5.16 -14.78 -0.66
C TYR A 52 -6.41 -15.60 -0.36
N ASN A 53 -6.89 -16.40 -1.32
CA ASN A 53 -8.19 -17.08 -1.26
C ASN A 53 -8.23 -18.35 -0.40
N PHE A 54 -7.78 -18.27 0.87
CA PHE A 54 -7.86 -19.38 1.84
C PHE A 54 -9.31 -19.70 2.23
N LYS A 55 -9.59 -20.99 2.49
CA LYS A 55 -10.96 -21.52 2.65
C LYS A 55 -11.37 -21.80 4.09
N SER A 56 -10.42 -21.75 5.01
CA SER A 56 -10.64 -22.03 6.43
C SER A 56 -9.42 -21.61 7.25
N PRO A 57 -9.54 -21.49 8.58
CA PRO A 57 -8.40 -21.32 9.47
C PRO A 57 -7.36 -22.44 9.31
N THR A 58 -7.80 -23.68 9.11
CA THR A 58 -6.90 -24.82 8.90
C THR A 58 -6.14 -24.73 7.58
N HIS A 59 -6.74 -24.15 6.53
CA HIS A 59 -6.10 -24.00 5.23
C HIS A 59 -4.99 -22.94 5.26
N ILE A 60 -5.16 -21.84 6.01
CA ILE A 60 -4.12 -20.81 6.13
C ILE A 60 -3.03 -21.16 7.14
N THR A 61 -3.32 -22.03 8.12
CA THR A 61 -2.41 -22.38 9.24
C THR A 61 -0.97 -22.67 8.82
N PRO A 62 -0.69 -23.44 7.74
CA PRO A 62 0.69 -23.73 7.32
C PRO A 62 1.50 -22.50 6.85
N PHE A 63 0.82 -21.39 6.56
CA PHE A 63 1.40 -20.17 5.99
C PHE A 63 1.53 -19.03 6.99
N LEU A 64 0.99 -19.20 8.21
CA LEU A 64 1.00 -18.15 9.23
C LEU A 64 2.43 -17.88 9.73
N GLU A 65 2.80 -16.60 9.80
CA GLU A 65 4.10 -16.18 10.29
C GLU A 65 3.99 -15.59 11.70
N ASN A 66 4.72 -16.15 12.66
CA ASN A 66 4.70 -15.69 14.04
C ASN A 66 5.62 -14.48 14.25
N PHE A 67 5.14 -13.30 13.84
CA PHE A 67 5.89 -12.05 13.90
C PHE A 67 6.44 -11.75 15.30
N HIS A 68 5.61 -11.90 16.33
CA HIS A 68 6.03 -11.64 17.71
C HIS A 68 7.12 -12.60 18.18
N ALA A 69 6.99 -13.90 17.92
CA ALA A 69 8.05 -14.84 18.22
C ALA A 69 9.34 -14.46 17.48
N GLY A 70 9.24 -14.06 16.20
CA GLY A 70 10.38 -13.63 15.40
C GLY A 70 11.11 -12.43 16.01
N VAL A 71 10.37 -11.42 16.47
CA VAL A 71 10.90 -10.26 17.20
C VAL A 71 11.55 -10.69 18.53
N THR A 72 10.83 -11.45 19.36
CA THR A 72 11.32 -11.83 20.71
C THR A 72 12.56 -12.73 20.67
N LYS A 73 12.62 -13.66 19.69
CA LYS A 73 13.72 -14.61 19.51
C LYS A 73 14.84 -14.03 18.64
N ARG A 74 14.63 -12.85 18.05
CA ARG A 74 15.55 -12.19 17.10
C ARG A 74 15.88 -13.10 15.91
N SER A 75 14.88 -13.82 15.42
CA SER A 75 15.03 -14.77 14.32
C SER A 75 13.74 -14.86 13.52
N PHE A 76 13.79 -14.44 12.26
CA PHE A 76 12.65 -14.49 11.33
C PHE A 76 12.67 -15.75 10.46
N PHE A 77 13.30 -16.84 10.91
CA PHE A 77 13.33 -18.09 10.16
C PHE A 77 11.93 -18.65 9.89
N GLU A 78 11.03 -18.53 10.87
CA GLU A 78 9.60 -18.92 10.79
C GLU A 78 8.72 -17.80 10.17
N CYS A 79 9.33 -16.75 9.63
CA CYS A 79 8.65 -15.61 9.02
C CYS A 79 9.25 -15.31 7.64
N PRO A 80 9.01 -16.17 6.62
CA PRO A 80 9.63 -16.03 5.31
C PRO A 80 9.39 -14.67 4.65
N SER A 81 8.20 -14.06 4.78
CA SER A 81 7.94 -12.74 4.22
C SER A 81 8.77 -11.65 4.90
N ILE A 82 8.84 -11.68 6.22
CA ILE A 82 9.60 -10.69 7.01
C ILE A 82 11.10 -10.86 6.78
N LYS A 83 11.58 -12.10 6.77
CA LYS A 83 12.98 -12.42 6.46
C LYS A 83 13.36 -11.91 5.08
N TRP A 84 12.54 -12.20 4.06
CA TRP A 84 12.76 -11.72 2.70
C TRP A 84 12.83 -10.19 2.64
N ALA A 85 11.94 -9.48 3.35
CA ALA A 85 11.97 -8.02 3.40
C ALA A 85 13.24 -7.48 4.06
N ILE A 86 13.68 -8.07 5.19
CA ILE A 86 14.93 -7.69 5.88
C ILE A 86 16.15 -7.89 4.97
N GLU A 87 16.25 -9.04 4.31
CA GLU A 87 17.35 -9.36 3.39
C GLU A 87 17.36 -8.42 2.18
N THR A 88 16.18 -8.16 1.61
CA THR A 88 16.00 -7.24 0.48
C THR A 88 16.39 -5.81 0.87
N SER A 89 15.85 -5.27 1.97
CA SER A 89 16.15 -3.91 2.42
C SER A 89 17.64 -3.71 2.68
N LYS A 90 18.31 -4.69 3.30
CA LYS A 90 19.77 -4.63 3.56
C LYS A 90 20.57 -4.69 2.26
N THR A 91 20.27 -5.63 1.39
CA THR A 91 20.99 -5.85 0.13
C THR A 91 20.92 -4.62 -0.76
N TYR A 92 19.73 -4.03 -0.85
CA TYR A 92 19.43 -2.98 -1.82
C TYR A 92 19.33 -1.59 -1.21
N GLN A 93 19.57 -1.45 0.10
CA GLN A 93 19.54 -0.18 0.84
C GLN A 93 18.25 0.60 0.57
N CYS A 94 17.10 -0.07 0.73
CA CYS A 94 15.77 0.51 0.50
C CYS A 94 14.81 0.16 1.64
N PHE A 95 13.74 0.94 1.77
CA PHE A 95 12.60 0.55 2.57
C PHE A 95 11.82 -0.54 1.85
N THR A 96 11.28 -1.53 2.57
CA THR A 96 10.49 -2.60 1.96
C THR A 96 9.19 -2.82 2.72
N VAL A 97 8.07 -2.72 2.01
CA VAL A 97 6.72 -3.03 2.50
C VAL A 97 6.31 -4.40 1.96
N VAL A 98 5.93 -5.32 2.84
CA VAL A 98 5.48 -6.67 2.47
C VAL A 98 4.19 -7.04 3.20
N GLY A 99 3.20 -7.59 2.50
CA GLY A 99 1.97 -8.13 3.07
C GLY A 99 2.09 -9.63 3.37
N TYR A 100 1.62 -10.08 4.54
CA TYR A 100 1.75 -11.46 5.00
C TYR A 100 0.63 -11.84 5.99
N PRO A 101 0.33 -13.15 6.16
CA PRO A 101 -0.62 -13.59 7.18
C PRO A 101 0.09 -13.76 8.53
N GLU A 102 -0.26 -12.93 9.50
CA GLU A 102 0.37 -12.87 10.82
C GLU A 102 -0.34 -13.81 11.80
N LEU A 103 0.43 -14.55 12.59
CA LEU A 103 -0.03 -15.16 13.83
C LEU A 103 0.54 -14.39 15.02
N PHE A 104 -0.36 -13.86 15.85
CA PHE A 104 -0.01 -13.25 17.12
C PHE A 104 -0.78 -13.93 18.25
N LYS A 105 -0.05 -14.65 19.12
CA LYS A 105 -0.65 -15.56 20.11
C LYS A 105 -1.56 -16.53 19.36
N ASP A 106 -2.86 -16.56 19.66
CA ASP A 106 -3.85 -17.41 18.99
C ASP A 106 -4.70 -16.64 17.96
N THR A 107 -4.30 -15.42 17.60
CA THR A 107 -5.07 -14.55 16.70
C THR A 107 -4.38 -14.39 15.36
N ILE A 108 -5.15 -14.58 14.28
CA ILE A 108 -4.70 -14.41 12.91
C ILE A 108 -5.03 -12.99 12.44
N TYR A 109 -4.07 -12.33 11.79
CA TYR A 109 -4.26 -11.03 11.16
C TYR A 109 -3.81 -11.05 9.70
N ASN A 110 -4.44 -10.19 8.91
CA ASN A 110 -3.92 -9.77 7.62
C ASN A 110 -3.00 -8.57 7.87
N SER A 111 -1.69 -8.72 7.65
CA SER A 111 -0.72 -7.73 8.11
C SER A 111 0.20 -7.27 7.00
N SER A 112 0.80 -6.09 7.21
CA SER A 112 1.87 -5.61 6.37
C SER A 112 2.97 -4.95 7.20
N CYS A 113 4.20 -5.36 6.92
CA CYS A 113 5.40 -4.91 7.61
C CYS A 113 6.20 -3.96 6.73
N LEU A 114 6.68 -2.86 7.32
CA LEU A 114 7.67 -1.95 6.73
C LEU A 114 9.03 -2.22 7.35
N VAL A 115 10.06 -2.39 6.52
CA VAL A 115 11.45 -2.60 6.94
C VAL A 115 12.33 -1.46 6.40
N SER A 116 13.29 -1.01 7.20
CA SER A 116 14.25 0.05 6.86
C SER A 116 15.44 -0.46 6.02
N PRO A 117 16.20 0.44 5.36
CA PRO A 117 17.42 0.11 4.62
C PRO A 117 18.52 -0.64 5.39
N ILE A 118 18.49 -0.60 6.73
CA ILE A 118 19.42 -1.35 7.58
C ILE A 118 18.87 -2.72 8.04
N GLY A 119 17.63 -3.02 7.64
CA GLY A 119 16.87 -4.22 7.95
C GLY A 119 16.22 -4.24 9.32
N SER A 120 16.05 -3.08 9.96
CA SER A 120 15.21 -2.96 11.15
C SER A 120 13.75 -2.79 10.73
N ILE A 121 12.83 -3.49 11.40
CA ILE A 121 11.39 -3.35 11.16
C ILE A 121 10.93 -1.99 11.68
N LEU A 122 10.26 -1.18 10.89
CA LEU A 122 9.78 0.17 11.24
C LEU A 122 8.30 0.24 11.59
N PHE A 123 7.51 -0.70 11.09
CA PHE A 123 6.08 -0.72 11.34
C PHE A 123 5.50 -2.08 11.00
N ASN A 124 4.48 -2.52 11.73
CA ASN A 124 3.68 -3.70 11.39
C ASN A 124 2.21 -3.34 11.53
N TYR A 125 1.58 -3.03 10.40
CA TYR A 125 0.18 -2.67 10.31
C TYR A 125 -0.70 -3.91 10.17
N ARG A 126 -1.82 -3.95 10.87
CA ARG A 126 -2.87 -4.97 10.70
C ARG A 126 -4.05 -4.36 9.96
N LYS A 127 -4.69 -5.12 9.07
CA LYS A 127 -5.87 -4.68 8.31
C LYS A 127 -7.01 -4.34 9.26
N SER A 128 -7.58 -3.15 9.10
CA SER A 128 -8.62 -2.64 10.00
C SER A 128 -10.01 -3.08 9.54
N PHE A 129 -10.28 -3.05 8.24
CA PHE A 129 -11.54 -3.49 7.66
C PHE A 129 -11.34 -4.80 6.90
N LEU A 130 -12.02 -5.86 7.35
CA LEU A 130 -11.91 -7.18 6.75
C LEU A 130 -12.85 -7.36 5.55
N TYR A 131 -12.34 -8.00 4.50
CA TYR A 131 -13.14 -8.53 3.41
C TYR A 131 -13.75 -9.89 3.78
N LYS A 132 -14.73 -10.38 2.99
CA LYS A 132 -15.39 -11.68 3.25
C LYS A 132 -14.38 -12.83 3.32
N THR A 133 -13.38 -12.83 2.45
CA THR A 133 -12.31 -13.84 2.44
C THR A 133 -11.50 -13.82 3.73
N ASP A 134 -11.14 -12.64 4.25
CA ASP A 134 -10.40 -12.53 5.51
C ASP A 134 -11.12 -13.22 6.68
N LYS A 135 -12.44 -13.04 6.75
CA LYS A 135 -13.30 -13.65 7.78
C LYS A 135 -13.36 -15.18 7.65
N VAL A 136 -13.32 -15.72 6.43
CA VAL A 136 -13.39 -17.17 6.16
C VAL A 136 -12.20 -17.90 6.78
N TRP A 137 -11.00 -17.35 6.68
CA TRP A 137 -9.79 -17.96 7.26
C TRP A 137 -9.48 -17.49 8.68
N GLY A 138 -10.38 -16.73 9.30
CA GLY A 138 -10.34 -16.42 10.73
C GLY A 138 -9.57 -15.17 11.11
N ALA A 139 -9.31 -14.26 10.17
CA ALA A 139 -8.68 -12.97 10.46
C ALA A 139 -9.48 -12.18 11.50
N LYS A 140 -8.77 -11.37 12.30
CA LYS A 140 -9.36 -10.32 13.14
C LYS A 140 -8.99 -8.94 12.63
N GLU A 141 -9.87 -7.99 12.91
CA GLU A 141 -9.63 -6.57 12.65
C GLU A 141 -8.49 -6.06 13.52
N ASN A 142 -7.80 -5.03 13.03
CA ASN A 142 -6.80 -4.33 13.83
C ASN A 142 -7.45 -3.75 15.11
N PRO A 143 -7.01 -4.16 16.31
CA PRO A 143 -7.61 -3.70 17.56
C PRO A 143 -7.44 -2.20 17.82
N VAL A 144 -6.48 -1.54 17.15
CA VAL A 144 -6.26 -0.09 17.28
C VAL A 144 -6.84 0.72 16.12
N GLY A 145 -7.38 0.06 15.09
CA GLY A 145 -7.91 0.70 13.89
C GLY A 145 -6.80 1.24 12.96
N PHE A 146 -7.09 2.32 12.24
CA PHE A 146 -6.11 2.93 11.35
C PHE A 146 -4.96 3.57 12.12
N GLU A 147 -3.74 3.43 11.59
CA GLU A 147 -2.51 3.91 12.25
C GLU A 147 -1.66 4.75 11.30
N ASN A 148 -0.84 5.62 11.86
CA ASN A 148 0.16 6.41 11.14
C ASN A 148 1.44 6.51 11.97
N PHE A 149 2.56 6.77 11.31
CA PHE A 149 3.87 6.89 11.93
C PHE A 149 4.73 7.93 11.19
N GLN A 150 5.79 8.40 11.84
CA GLN A 150 6.78 9.24 11.20
C GLN A 150 7.80 8.37 10.49
N LEU A 151 7.93 8.55 9.17
CA LEU A 151 8.92 7.86 8.36
C LEU A 151 10.02 8.85 7.98
N ASN A 152 11.23 8.63 8.48
CA ASN A 152 12.37 9.37 7.97
C ASN A 152 12.76 8.79 6.61
N LEU A 153 12.73 9.60 5.56
CA LEU A 153 13.05 9.16 4.20
C LEU A 153 14.56 9.26 3.89
N ASN A 154 15.33 9.95 4.75
CA ASN A 154 16.77 9.98 4.63
C ASN A 154 17.37 8.69 5.21
N LYS A 155 17.98 7.86 4.35
CA LYS A 155 18.54 6.57 4.76
C LYS A 155 19.70 6.69 5.75
N GLU A 156 20.39 7.84 5.76
CA GLU A 156 21.49 8.10 6.69
C GLU A 156 21.02 8.18 8.15
N TYR A 157 19.78 8.65 8.38
CA TYR A 157 19.14 8.61 9.70
C TYR A 157 19.26 7.23 10.34
N TYR A 158 18.93 6.16 9.60
CA TYR A 158 18.95 4.80 10.14
C TYR A 158 20.37 4.28 10.36
N ARG A 159 21.35 4.72 9.56
CA ARG A 159 22.75 4.35 9.77
C ARG A 159 23.30 4.97 11.05
N GLU A 160 23.12 6.28 11.21
CA GLU A 160 23.53 6.98 12.43
C GLU A 160 22.81 6.43 13.66
N ARG A 161 21.51 6.12 13.53
CA ARG A 161 20.74 5.53 14.61
C ARG A 161 21.25 4.15 15.01
N LYS A 162 21.59 3.30 14.03
CA LYS A 162 22.22 2.00 14.29
C LYS A 162 23.54 2.13 15.04
N ASP A 163 24.33 3.17 14.74
CA ASP A 163 25.59 3.42 15.43
C ASP A 163 25.40 3.96 16.85
N LEU A 164 24.40 4.80 17.08
CA LEU A 164 23.95 5.16 18.43
C LEU A 164 23.56 3.91 19.22
N SER A 165 22.76 3.03 18.64
CA SER A 165 22.32 1.78 19.29
C SER A 165 23.48 0.89 19.68
N LYS A 166 24.48 0.72 18.81
CA LYS A 166 25.71 0.00 19.19
C LYS A 166 26.45 0.70 20.33
N LYS A 167 26.58 2.04 20.27
CA LYS A 167 27.28 2.84 21.29
C LYS A 167 26.64 2.69 22.67
N PHE A 168 25.30 2.63 22.73
CA PHE A 168 24.55 2.52 23.98
C PHE A 168 24.13 1.09 24.34
N GLY A 169 24.50 0.08 23.54
CA GLY A 169 24.16 -1.32 23.79
C GLY A 169 22.66 -1.65 23.63
N VAL A 170 21.93 -0.88 22.81
CA VAL A 170 20.50 -1.05 22.56
C VAL A 170 20.29 -1.88 21.29
N ASP A 171 19.35 -2.83 21.34
CA ASP A 171 18.92 -3.59 20.16
C ASP A 171 17.74 -2.87 19.49
N GLU A 172 17.95 -2.41 18.26
CA GLU A 172 16.96 -1.71 17.44
C GLU A 172 16.60 -2.51 16.17
N SER A 173 16.57 -3.83 16.27
CA SER A 173 15.98 -4.67 15.22
C SER A 173 14.50 -4.33 14.92
N VAL A 174 13.82 -3.60 15.82
CA VAL A 174 12.44 -3.12 15.68
C VAL A 174 12.27 -1.67 16.14
N PHE A 175 11.57 -0.88 15.33
CA PHE A 175 11.27 0.55 15.41
C PHE A 175 9.81 0.82 15.11
N PRO A 176 9.28 1.95 15.65
CA PRO A 176 9.12 2.02 17.08
C PRO A 176 8.32 0.78 17.51
N ARG A 177 8.91 -0.04 18.39
CA ARG A 177 8.29 -1.12 19.18
C ARG A 177 6.83 -1.40 18.81
N VAL A 178 6.63 -2.39 17.93
CA VAL A 178 5.32 -2.79 17.41
C VAL A 178 4.27 -2.73 18.53
N HIS A 179 3.23 -1.92 18.31
CA HIS A 179 2.17 -1.71 19.29
C HIS A 179 1.50 -3.05 19.63
N ASP A 180 1.77 -3.57 20.84
CA ASP A 180 0.93 -4.61 21.45
C ASP A 180 -0.17 -3.90 22.23
N GLN A 181 -1.38 -3.86 21.68
CA GLN A 181 -2.59 -3.40 22.37
C GLN A 181 -2.46 -2.00 23.02
N GLY A 182 -1.87 -1.04 22.31
CA GLY A 182 -1.72 0.34 22.81
C GLY A 182 -0.64 0.52 23.89
N LYS A 183 0.23 -0.48 24.12
CA LYS A 183 1.42 -0.36 24.96
C LYS A 183 2.69 -0.50 24.10
N VAL A 184 3.57 0.49 24.23
CA VAL A 184 4.91 0.50 23.63
C VAL A 184 5.73 -0.60 24.31
N LEU A 185 6.21 -1.62 23.56
CA LEU A 185 7.05 -2.70 24.10
C LEU A 185 8.42 -2.16 24.55
N GLU A 186 8.55 -1.70 25.80
CA GLU A 186 9.79 -1.09 26.32
C GLU A 186 11.09 -1.86 26.04
N PRO A 187 12.27 -1.18 25.94
CA PRO A 187 13.49 -1.91 25.62
C PRO A 187 13.80 -2.76 26.85
N LEU A 188 14.17 -4.02 26.65
CA LEU A 188 14.74 -4.80 27.74
C LEU A 188 16.10 -4.19 28.10
N VAL A 189 16.11 -3.18 28.97
CA VAL A 189 17.28 -2.87 29.78
C VAL A 189 17.45 -4.07 30.69
N LYS A 190 18.52 -4.85 30.48
CA LYS A 190 18.93 -5.86 31.46
C LYS A 190 19.20 -5.14 32.76
N ASN A 191 18.26 -5.21 33.70
CA ASN A 191 18.52 -5.02 35.11
C ASN A 191 17.75 -6.08 35.88
N ASP A 192 18.45 -6.64 36.85
CA ASP A 192 18.13 -7.86 37.57
C ASP A 192 16.76 -7.84 38.26
N GLY A 193 15.94 -8.85 37.99
CA GLY A 193 14.94 -9.38 38.92
C GLY A 193 13.60 -8.64 39.06
N MET A 194 12.52 -9.37 38.77
CA MET A 194 11.10 -9.15 39.09
C MET A 194 10.30 -8.16 38.21
N VAL A 195 9.36 -8.73 37.44
CA VAL A 195 8.27 -8.03 36.76
C VAL A 195 7.02 -8.11 37.64
N VAL A 196 6.45 -6.96 38.00
CA VAL A 196 5.08 -6.85 38.56
C VAL A 196 4.29 -5.94 37.62
N GLU A 197 3.24 -6.47 37.00
CA GLU A 197 2.30 -5.67 36.20
C GLU A 197 1.50 -4.72 37.10
N LYS A 198 1.75 -3.42 36.97
CA LYS A 198 0.83 -2.37 37.43
C LYS A 198 0.89 -1.20 36.44
N ILE A 199 -0.23 -0.92 35.78
CA ILE A 199 -0.40 0.26 34.91
C ILE A 199 -0.33 1.49 35.81
N SER A 200 0.86 2.09 35.88
CA SER A 200 1.09 3.43 36.41
C SER A 200 1.70 4.25 35.27
N ARG A 201 1.28 5.51 35.11
CA ARG A 201 2.02 6.46 34.27
C ARG A 201 3.37 6.68 34.93
N VAL A 202 4.35 5.85 34.59
CA VAL A 202 5.73 6.06 34.96
C VAL A 202 6.24 7.19 34.07
N VAL A 203 6.43 8.37 34.65
CA VAL A 203 7.23 9.42 34.02
C VAL A 203 8.67 8.93 34.06
N HIS A 204 9.08 8.17 33.05
CA HIS A 204 10.46 7.73 32.92
C HIS A 204 11.35 8.95 32.69
N LYS A 205 12.45 9.05 33.44
CA LYS A 205 13.53 9.97 33.08
C LYS A 205 14.11 9.51 31.74
N LYS A 206 14.19 10.41 30.77
CA LYS A 206 14.85 10.15 29.48
C LYS A 206 16.26 9.66 29.73
N THR A 207 16.63 8.55 29.11
CA THR A 207 18.00 8.03 29.11
C THR A 207 18.88 8.88 28.19
N ASP A 208 20.21 8.76 28.32
CA ASP A 208 21.14 9.40 27.38
C ASP A 208 20.91 8.93 25.93
N PHE A 209 20.44 7.68 25.77
CA PHE A 209 20.06 7.13 24.50
C PHE A 209 18.81 7.83 23.93
N ASP A 210 17.77 8.02 24.75
CA ASP A 210 16.55 8.71 24.33
C ASP A 210 16.86 10.16 23.90
N ILE A 211 17.72 10.85 24.65
CA ILE A 211 18.17 12.22 24.30
C ILE A 211 18.97 12.21 22.98
N ALA A 212 19.87 11.23 22.78
CA ALA A 212 20.63 11.11 21.55
C ALA A 212 19.73 10.84 20.33
N VAL A 213 18.68 10.03 20.50
CA VAL A 213 17.67 9.77 19.47
C VAL A 213 16.85 11.02 19.17
N GLU A 214 16.42 11.77 20.18
CA GLU A 214 15.67 13.02 19.96
C GLU A 214 16.49 14.06 19.19
N ASN A 215 17.77 14.22 19.54
CA ASN A 215 18.68 15.08 18.76
C ASN A 215 18.84 14.61 17.31
N LEU A 216 18.82 13.28 17.08
CA LEU A 216 18.86 12.71 15.74
C LEU A 216 17.55 12.98 14.99
N ASP A 217 16.41 12.82 15.64
CA ASP A 217 15.09 13.11 15.07
C ASP A 217 14.99 14.59 14.67
N ASP A 218 15.50 15.51 15.51
CA ASP A 218 15.57 16.95 15.22
C ASP A 218 16.49 17.24 14.01
N LYS A 219 17.68 16.62 13.96
CA LYS A 219 18.64 16.73 12.85
C LYS A 219 18.03 16.33 11.50
N TYR A 220 17.15 15.32 11.50
CA TYR A 220 16.52 14.79 10.29
C TYR A 220 15.02 15.12 10.20
N SER A 221 14.56 16.18 10.87
CA SER A 221 13.15 16.55 10.94
C SER A 221 12.55 16.92 9.58
N GLU A 222 13.31 17.61 8.71
CA GLU A 222 12.88 18.01 7.36
C GLU A 222 12.68 16.82 6.41
N THR A 223 13.27 15.67 6.73
CA THR A 223 13.19 14.45 5.93
C THR A 223 12.19 13.45 6.50
N SER A 224 11.50 13.82 7.58
CA SER A 224 10.49 13.03 8.26
C SER A 224 9.10 13.34 7.70
N ILE A 225 8.42 12.31 7.20
CA ILE A 225 7.11 12.43 6.57
C ILE A 225 6.12 11.53 7.28
N LYS A 226 4.97 12.10 7.65
CA LYS A 226 3.89 11.33 8.25
C LYS A 226 3.29 10.38 7.23
N THR A 227 3.38 9.09 7.55
CA THR A 227 3.05 7.98 6.67
C THR A 227 1.95 7.13 7.30
N ALA A 228 1.01 6.65 6.49
CA ALA A 228 0.03 5.65 6.90
C ALA A 228 0.10 4.42 6.00
N MET A 229 -0.28 3.28 6.56
CA MET A 229 -0.49 2.04 5.82
C MET A 229 -1.96 1.67 5.88
N GLY A 230 -2.47 1.15 4.76
CA GLY A 230 -3.80 0.56 4.67
C GLY A 230 -3.71 -0.70 3.82
N ILE A 231 -4.59 -1.68 4.02
CA ILE A 231 -4.60 -2.92 3.25
C ILE A 231 -5.95 -3.05 2.57
N CYS A 232 -5.95 -3.01 1.23
CA CYS A 232 -7.10 -3.27 0.36
C CYS A 232 -8.43 -2.69 0.89
N MET A 233 -9.25 -3.52 1.54
CA MET A 233 -10.58 -3.21 2.06
C MET A 233 -10.62 -2.05 3.08
N ASP A 234 -9.49 -1.65 3.66
CA ASP A 234 -9.39 -0.42 4.47
C ASP A 234 -9.84 0.83 3.69
N LEU A 235 -9.70 0.84 2.37
CA LEU A 235 -10.13 1.94 1.52
C LEU A 235 -11.66 1.99 1.33
N SER A 236 -12.37 0.88 1.56
CA SER A 236 -13.81 0.74 1.36
C SER A 236 -14.61 1.28 2.56
N ASN A 237 -15.93 1.38 2.40
CA ASN A 237 -16.83 1.61 3.52
C ASN A 237 -16.94 0.37 4.42
N TYR A 238 -17.05 0.57 5.73
CA TYR A 238 -17.04 -0.53 6.70
C TYR A 238 -18.10 -1.60 6.40
N GLU A 239 -17.66 -2.86 6.29
CA GLU A 239 -18.45 -4.04 5.92
C GLU A 239 -19.27 -3.93 4.62
N PHE A 240 -18.98 -2.94 3.75
CA PHE A 240 -19.86 -2.52 2.66
C PHE A 240 -21.28 -2.08 3.11
N LYS A 241 -21.45 -1.73 4.38
CA LYS A 241 -22.74 -1.32 4.98
C LYS A 241 -22.75 0.13 5.44
N ALA A 242 -21.59 0.67 5.85
CA ALA A 242 -21.49 2.06 6.24
C ALA A 242 -21.77 2.99 5.04
N SER A 243 -22.22 4.21 5.31
CA SER A 243 -22.45 5.23 4.27
C SER A 243 -21.22 5.38 3.40
N PHE A 244 -21.41 5.44 2.09
CA PHE A 244 -20.30 5.57 1.15
C PHE A 244 -19.52 6.87 1.38
N GLU A 245 -20.19 7.91 1.86
CA GLU A 245 -19.69 9.25 2.12
C GLU A 245 -18.79 9.36 3.36
N LYS A 246 -18.63 8.28 4.15
CA LYS A 246 -17.80 8.32 5.35
C LYS A 246 -16.31 8.41 5.05
N PHE A 247 -15.87 7.79 3.95
CA PHE A 247 -14.48 7.80 3.50
C PHE A 247 -13.49 7.53 4.65
N GLU A 248 -13.74 6.48 5.44
CA GLU A 248 -13.19 6.31 6.79
C GLU A 248 -11.66 6.42 6.83
N PHE A 249 -10.97 5.69 5.94
CA PHE A 249 -9.50 5.71 5.89
C PHE A 249 -8.93 7.03 5.38
N SER A 250 -9.45 7.55 4.26
CA SER A 250 -8.94 8.82 3.69
C SER A 250 -9.26 10.01 4.58
N ARG A 251 -10.37 9.98 5.33
CA ARG A 251 -10.68 10.96 6.36
C ARG A 251 -9.71 10.87 7.53
N TYR A 252 -9.41 9.66 8.00
CA TYR A 252 -8.37 9.44 9.00
C TYR A 252 -7.00 10.00 8.56
N CYS A 253 -6.59 9.75 7.32
CA CYS A 253 -5.35 10.28 6.76
C CYS A 253 -5.34 11.81 6.69
N LEU A 254 -6.45 12.43 6.28
CA LEU A 254 -6.59 13.88 6.27
C LEU A 254 -6.49 14.47 7.69
N ASP A 255 -7.28 13.94 8.63
CA ASP A 255 -7.38 14.43 10.01
C ASP A 255 -6.03 14.28 10.76
N ASN A 256 -5.20 13.31 10.35
CA ASN A 256 -3.86 13.10 10.91
C ASN A 256 -2.73 13.77 10.14
N ASP A 257 -3.01 14.47 9.03
CA ASP A 257 -2.01 15.10 8.17
C ASP A 257 -1.00 14.10 7.55
N VAL A 258 -1.49 12.94 7.15
CA VAL A 258 -0.70 11.94 6.42
C VAL A 258 -0.37 12.48 5.02
N ARG A 259 0.91 12.36 4.64
CA ARG A 259 1.48 12.84 3.38
C ARG A 259 1.88 11.69 2.43
N LEU A 260 2.25 10.53 2.97
CA LEU A 260 2.54 9.31 2.21
C LEU A 260 1.62 8.17 2.66
N ILE A 261 0.99 7.49 1.72
CA ILE A 261 0.08 6.38 1.99
C ILE A 261 0.55 5.16 1.19
N LEU A 262 0.75 4.04 1.88
CA LEU A 262 1.24 2.79 1.29
C LEU A 262 0.16 1.71 1.40
N PHE A 263 -0.34 1.24 0.26
CA PHE A 263 -1.43 0.27 0.16
C PHE A 263 -0.98 -1.04 -0.52
N PRO A 264 -0.63 -2.09 0.24
CA PRO A 264 -0.64 -3.46 -0.24
C PRO A 264 -2.08 -3.94 -0.50
N MET A 265 -2.34 -4.54 -1.67
CA MET A 265 -3.71 -4.90 -2.06
C MET A 265 -3.83 -6.27 -2.75
N ALA A 266 -4.94 -6.94 -2.48
CA ALA A 266 -5.50 -8.05 -3.23
C ALA A 266 -6.91 -7.72 -3.73
N TRP A 267 -7.01 -6.63 -4.49
CA TRP A 267 -8.26 -6.06 -4.98
C TRP A 267 -8.76 -6.76 -6.25
N LEU A 268 -10.07 -7.02 -6.28
CA LEU A 268 -10.73 -7.83 -7.28
C LEU A 268 -11.11 -6.99 -8.51
N SER A 269 -11.03 -7.59 -9.70
CA SER A 269 -11.67 -7.03 -10.88
C SER A 269 -13.16 -7.36 -10.88
N SER A 270 -13.98 -6.44 -11.40
CA SER A 270 -15.42 -6.62 -11.54
C SER A 270 -15.81 -7.76 -12.48
N VAL A 271 -14.90 -8.24 -13.33
CA VAL A 271 -15.14 -9.41 -14.21
C VAL A 271 -15.04 -10.74 -13.49
N SER A 272 -14.61 -10.78 -12.22
CA SER A 272 -14.40 -12.04 -11.48
C SER A 272 -15.62 -12.96 -11.56
N PRO A 273 -15.56 -14.12 -12.22
CA PRO A 273 -16.71 -15.01 -12.39
C PRO A 273 -17.43 -15.36 -11.08
N GLU A 274 -16.70 -15.55 -9.99
CA GLU A 274 -17.29 -15.77 -8.66
C GLU A 274 -18.20 -14.64 -8.18
N ILE A 275 -17.96 -13.40 -8.63
CA ILE A 275 -18.80 -12.23 -8.32
C ILE A 275 -19.91 -12.11 -9.37
N THR A 276 -19.56 -12.19 -10.65
CA THR A 276 -20.49 -11.95 -11.78
C THR A 276 -21.63 -12.96 -11.83
N TYR A 277 -21.38 -14.17 -11.32
CA TYR A 277 -22.34 -15.28 -11.28
C TYR A 277 -22.88 -15.59 -9.87
N GLU A 278 -22.53 -14.84 -8.83
CA GLU A 278 -22.98 -15.11 -7.44
C GLU A 278 -24.51 -15.20 -7.30
N LYS A 279 -25.24 -14.48 -8.17
CA LYS A 279 -26.72 -14.48 -8.23
C LYS A 279 -27.29 -15.10 -9.49
N LYS A 280 -26.45 -15.66 -10.35
CA LYS A 280 -26.86 -16.31 -11.61
C LYS A 280 -26.76 -17.82 -11.41
N ASN A 281 -27.87 -18.54 -11.57
CA ASN A 281 -27.87 -20.01 -11.59
C ASN A 281 -27.37 -20.52 -12.96
N ASP A 282 -26.14 -20.16 -13.33
CA ASP A 282 -25.53 -20.46 -14.63
C ASP A 282 -24.08 -20.93 -14.44
N ASP A 283 -23.94 -22.18 -14.01
CA ASP A 283 -22.64 -22.81 -13.79
C ASP A 283 -21.86 -22.99 -15.09
N VAL A 284 -22.56 -23.21 -16.20
CA VAL A 284 -21.94 -23.39 -17.52
C VAL A 284 -21.30 -22.09 -18.01
N GLY A 285 -22.02 -20.96 -17.89
CA GLY A 285 -21.47 -19.64 -18.18
C GLY A 285 -20.29 -19.29 -17.28
N LYS A 286 -20.41 -19.56 -15.98
CA LYS A 286 -19.34 -19.35 -15.00
C LYS A 286 -18.07 -20.14 -15.35
N GLU A 287 -18.20 -21.42 -15.68
CA GLU A 287 -17.07 -22.28 -16.05
C GLU A 287 -16.41 -21.81 -17.34
N LYS A 288 -17.22 -21.48 -18.36
CA LYS A 288 -16.73 -20.95 -19.64
C LYS A 288 -15.93 -19.67 -19.46
N ASP A 289 -16.45 -18.71 -18.72
CA ASP A 289 -15.81 -17.41 -18.51
C ASP A 289 -14.56 -17.52 -17.62
N THR A 290 -14.61 -18.38 -16.60
CA THR A 290 -13.44 -18.72 -15.77
C THR A 290 -12.32 -19.26 -16.65
N LYS A 291 -12.63 -20.20 -17.55
CA LYS A 291 -11.64 -20.76 -18.48
C LYS A 291 -11.09 -19.71 -19.43
N PHE A 292 -11.94 -18.87 -20.02
CA PHE A 292 -11.50 -17.77 -20.90
C PHE A 292 -10.49 -16.84 -20.20
N LEU A 293 -10.80 -16.41 -18.97
CA LEU A 293 -9.92 -15.53 -18.20
C LEU A 293 -8.62 -16.23 -17.78
N GLN A 294 -8.69 -17.52 -17.41
CA GLN A 294 -7.50 -18.32 -17.12
C GLN A 294 -6.57 -18.41 -18.33
N ASP A 295 -7.11 -18.72 -19.51
CA ASP A 295 -6.34 -18.82 -20.77
C ASP A 295 -5.68 -17.47 -21.13
N GLN A 296 -6.38 -16.35 -20.92
CA GLN A 296 -5.79 -15.01 -21.09
C GLN A 296 -4.61 -14.75 -20.14
N LEU A 297 -4.76 -15.12 -18.87
CA LEU A 297 -3.75 -14.94 -17.83
C LEU A 297 -2.59 -15.94 -17.91
N ASP A 298 -2.78 -17.10 -18.53
CA ASP A 298 -1.72 -18.11 -18.68
C ASP A 298 -0.93 -17.94 -19.97
N SER A 299 -1.53 -17.33 -20.99
CA SER A 299 -0.82 -16.88 -22.21
C SER A 299 0.06 -15.65 -21.99
N MET A 300 0.38 -15.29 -20.75
CA MET A 300 1.25 -14.17 -20.43
C MET A 300 2.72 -14.58 -20.48
N THR A 301 3.58 -13.64 -20.89
CA THR A 301 5.01 -13.86 -20.82
C THR A 301 5.45 -13.92 -19.36
N LYS A 302 6.49 -14.72 -19.09
CA LYS A 302 7.19 -14.69 -17.79
C LYS A 302 8.13 -13.48 -17.68
N GLU A 303 8.23 -12.66 -18.72
CA GLU A 303 8.99 -11.43 -18.70
C GLU A 303 8.26 -10.38 -17.86
N VAL A 304 9.04 -9.63 -17.08
CA VAL A 304 8.52 -8.62 -16.17
C VAL A 304 8.86 -7.27 -16.78
N GLU A 305 7.82 -6.49 -17.07
CA GLU A 305 8.01 -5.16 -17.61
C GLU A 305 8.36 -4.16 -16.50
N LEU A 306 9.40 -3.37 -16.75
CA LEU A 306 9.79 -2.26 -15.89
C LEU A 306 9.29 -0.97 -16.54
N THR A 307 8.48 -0.22 -15.80
CA THR A 307 7.92 1.05 -16.28
C THR A 307 8.42 2.20 -15.42
N THR A 308 8.89 3.28 -16.04
CA THR A 308 9.56 4.37 -15.32
C THR A 308 9.34 5.73 -16.00
N ASN A 309 9.24 6.78 -15.19
CA ASN A 309 9.32 8.17 -15.66
C ASN A 309 10.70 8.80 -15.41
N ILE A 310 11.67 8.01 -14.95
CA ILE A 310 13.02 8.47 -14.61
C ILE A 310 13.74 8.87 -15.90
N LYS A 311 14.26 10.10 -15.90
CA LYS A 311 15.05 10.65 -16.99
C LYS A 311 16.55 10.65 -16.64
N ASP A 312 17.42 10.47 -17.63
CA ASP A 312 18.86 10.75 -17.51
C ASP A 312 19.12 12.27 -17.38
N ASP A 313 20.40 12.63 -17.21
CA ASP A 313 20.88 14.01 -17.15
C ASP A 313 20.57 14.81 -18.42
N ASP A 314 20.34 14.13 -19.56
CA ASP A 314 19.95 14.71 -20.84
C ASP A 314 18.41 14.78 -21.04
N GLY A 315 17.63 14.36 -20.03
CA GLY A 315 16.17 14.45 -20.03
C GLY A 315 15.43 13.32 -20.76
N LYS A 316 16.13 12.24 -21.17
CA LYS A 316 15.56 11.07 -21.84
C LYS A 316 15.17 9.99 -20.84
N VAL A 317 14.00 9.36 -21.03
CA VAL A 317 13.53 8.28 -20.14
C VAL A 317 14.44 7.05 -20.22
N MET A 318 14.84 6.55 -19.06
CA MET A 318 15.90 5.55 -18.88
C MET A 318 15.55 4.11 -19.26
N VAL A 319 14.27 3.71 -19.25
CA VAL A 319 13.87 2.32 -19.60
C VAL A 319 12.68 2.29 -20.55
N ASN A 320 11.46 2.53 -20.03
CA ASN A 320 10.26 2.54 -20.84
C ASN A 320 9.18 3.40 -20.15
N ASP A 321 8.62 4.36 -20.88
CA ASP A 321 7.45 5.15 -20.46
C ASP A 321 6.19 4.65 -21.17
N SER A 322 5.94 3.34 -21.09
CA SER A 322 4.81 2.70 -21.78
C SER A 322 3.45 2.96 -21.12
N CYS A 323 3.43 3.57 -19.93
CA CYS A 323 2.21 3.93 -19.22
C CYS A 323 1.89 5.41 -19.44
N ASP A 324 1.60 5.76 -20.70
CA ASP A 324 1.07 7.08 -21.04
C ASP A 324 -0.35 7.23 -20.48
N VAL A 325 -0.40 7.79 -19.28
CA VAL A 325 -1.61 8.17 -18.52
C VAL A 325 -2.42 9.27 -19.22
N ASN A 326 -1.85 9.99 -20.19
CA ASN A 326 -2.55 11.05 -20.93
C ASN A 326 -3.33 10.54 -22.14
N SER A 327 -3.21 9.26 -22.49
CA SER A 327 -4.18 8.59 -23.36
C SER A 327 -5.49 8.39 -22.59
N ALA A 328 -6.21 9.48 -22.42
CA ALA A 328 -7.55 9.51 -21.87
C ALA A 328 -8.38 8.35 -22.42
N LEU A 329 -8.73 7.43 -21.53
CA LEU A 329 -10.08 6.90 -21.45
C LEU A 329 -10.62 6.31 -22.76
N LYS A 330 -10.00 5.24 -23.30
CA LYS A 330 -10.88 4.11 -23.61
C LYS A 330 -11.33 3.59 -22.26
N ARG A 331 -12.43 4.13 -21.76
CA ARG A 331 -13.26 3.48 -20.73
C ARG A 331 -13.65 2.14 -21.33
N VAL A 332 -12.77 1.16 -21.24
CA VAL A 332 -13.16 -0.21 -21.41
C VAL A 332 -13.91 -0.50 -20.14
N ASP A 333 -15.23 -0.53 -20.24
CA ASP A 333 -16.05 -0.99 -19.14
C ASP A 333 -15.75 -2.49 -18.96
N ILE A 334 -14.72 -2.79 -18.17
CA ILE A 334 -14.32 -4.14 -17.75
C ILE A 334 -15.35 -4.66 -16.70
N ARG A 335 -16.62 -4.27 -16.79
CA ARG A 335 -17.72 -5.00 -16.18
C ARG A 335 -18.17 -6.16 -17.06
N ASP A 336 -17.80 -6.15 -18.34
CA ASP A 336 -18.03 -7.26 -19.26
C ASP A 336 -16.75 -8.08 -19.43
N ILE A 337 -16.84 -9.37 -19.14
CA ILE A 337 -15.76 -10.35 -19.31
C ILE A 337 -15.26 -10.38 -20.76
N ALA A 338 -16.16 -10.16 -21.73
CA ALA A 338 -15.80 -10.12 -23.16
C ALA A 338 -14.83 -8.97 -23.50
N ASN A 339 -14.80 -7.92 -22.68
CA ASN A 339 -13.93 -6.76 -22.84
C ASN A 339 -12.65 -6.85 -21.99
N TYR A 340 -12.42 -7.96 -21.28
CA TYR A 340 -11.21 -8.13 -20.50
C TYR A 340 -9.98 -8.15 -21.41
N ASP A 341 -9.06 -7.21 -21.16
CA ASP A 341 -7.77 -7.15 -21.82
C ASP A 341 -6.67 -7.11 -20.77
N LYS A 342 -5.83 -8.15 -20.75
CA LYS A 342 -4.69 -8.29 -19.84
C LYS A 342 -3.65 -7.17 -19.95
N ASN A 343 -3.60 -6.47 -21.09
CA ASN A 343 -2.70 -5.35 -21.35
C ASN A 343 -3.35 -3.99 -21.09
N ALA A 344 -4.66 -3.93 -20.81
CA ALA A 344 -5.34 -2.71 -20.42
C ALA A 344 -5.22 -2.43 -18.92
N ILE A 345 -5.41 -1.18 -18.54
CA ILE A 345 -5.55 -0.75 -17.15
C ILE A 345 -7.03 -0.88 -16.75
N ASP A 346 -7.31 -1.42 -15.56
CA ASP A 346 -8.66 -1.43 -14.99
C ASP A 346 -9.03 -0.01 -14.48
N SER A 347 -9.35 0.86 -15.42
CA SER A 347 -9.68 2.26 -15.14
C SER A 347 -10.91 2.41 -14.23
N SER A 348 -11.80 1.41 -14.18
CA SER A 348 -12.94 1.41 -13.28
C SER A 348 -12.50 1.31 -11.83
N ASN A 349 -11.61 0.35 -11.52
CA ASN A 349 -11.03 0.21 -10.19
C ASN A 349 -10.11 1.39 -9.82
N VAL A 350 -9.28 1.87 -10.75
CA VAL A 350 -8.43 3.06 -10.50
C VAL A 350 -9.27 4.28 -10.16
N ASN A 351 -10.34 4.53 -10.91
CA ASN A 351 -11.27 5.63 -10.61
C ASN A 351 -12.02 5.41 -9.29
N PHE A 352 -12.36 4.16 -8.95
CA PHE A 352 -12.94 3.85 -7.65
C PHE A 352 -11.97 4.15 -6.50
N TRP A 353 -10.68 3.81 -6.62
CA TRP A 353 -9.69 4.14 -5.60
C TRP A 353 -9.50 5.66 -5.45
N ILE A 354 -9.50 6.40 -6.56
CA ILE A 354 -9.49 7.87 -6.55
C ILE A 354 -10.75 8.41 -5.86
N LEU A 355 -11.93 7.88 -6.16
CA LEU A 355 -13.18 8.26 -5.49
C LEU A 355 -13.12 8.01 -3.97
N ARG A 356 -12.51 6.91 -3.52
CA ARG A 356 -12.33 6.65 -2.08
C ARG A 356 -11.30 7.59 -1.43
N GLY A 357 -10.46 8.24 -2.22
CA GLY A 357 -9.51 9.27 -1.80
C GLY A 357 -10.08 10.69 -1.69
N VAL A 358 -11.40 10.91 -1.91
CA VAL A 358 -12.02 12.27 -1.96
C VAL A 358 -11.58 13.25 -0.85
N PRO A 359 -11.47 12.85 0.44
CA PRO A 359 -10.96 13.76 1.47
C PRO A 359 -9.54 14.30 1.22
N LEU A 360 -8.71 13.60 0.43
CA LEU A 360 -7.28 13.87 0.26
C LEU A 360 -6.94 14.86 -0.86
N TYR A 361 -7.89 15.19 -1.74
CA TYR A 361 -7.71 16.15 -2.85
C TYR A 361 -8.86 17.14 -2.93
N ASN A 362 -8.69 18.20 -3.73
CA ASN A 362 -9.71 19.23 -3.87
C ASN A 362 -10.85 18.81 -4.84
N SER A 363 -12.09 19.03 -4.41
CA SER A 363 -13.30 18.77 -5.21
C SER A 363 -14.46 19.64 -4.73
N PHE A 364 -15.45 19.88 -5.59
CA PHE A 364 -16.71 20.51 -5.21
C PHE A 364 -17.46 19.66 -4.17
N TYR A 365 -17.34 18.33 -4.21
CA TYR A 365 -17.90 17.48 -3.16
C TYR A 365 -17.29 17.83 -1.79
N LYS A 366 -15.95 17.87 -1.69
CA LYS A 366 -15.24 18.20 -0.45
C LYS A 366 -15.66 19.57 0.09
N MET A 367 -15.78 20.56 -0.80
CA MET A 367 -16.26 21.91 -0.48
C MET A 367 -17.70 21.90 0.05
N ASN A 368 -18.64 21.25 -0.67
CA ASN A 368 -20.05 21.19 -0.28
C ASN A 368 -20.27 20.41 1.02
N ALA A 369 -19.50 19.35 1.22
CA ALA A 369 -19.50 18.54 2.44
C ALA A 369 -18.75 19.20 3.61
N LYS A 370 -18.18 20.41 3.41
CA LYS A 370 -17.41 21.16 4.41
C LYS A 370 -16.27 20.34 5.03
N ILE A 371 -15.65 19.50 4.22
CA ILE A 371 -14.47 18.73 4.61
C ILE A 371 -13.27 19.69 4.53
N PRO A 372 -12.48 19.85 5.62
CA PRO A 372 -11.36 20.79 5.63
C PRO A 372 -10.29 20.39 4.62
N ASP A 373 -9.55 21.36 4.10
CA ASP A 373 -8.32 21.10 3.35
C ASP A 373 -7.14 21.86 3.95
N ASN A 374 -5.95 21.28 3.82
CA ASN A 374 -4.71 21.90 4.26
C ASN A 374 -3.74 22.17 3.10
N ASN A 375 -4.20 22.04 1.84
CA ASN A 375 -3.44 22.32 0.62
C ASN A 375 -2.07 21.62 0.58
N LYS A 376 -1.96 20.41 1.16
CA LYS A 376 -0.72 19.63 1.12
C LYS A 376 -0.76 18.57 0.04
N ILE A 377 0.37 18.42 -0.65
CA ILE A 377 0.59 17.34 -1.61
C ILE A 377 0.61 16.00 -0.87
N ARG A 378 -0.14 15.01 -1.35
CA ARG A 378 -0.14 13.65 -0.78
C ARG A 378 0.12 12.63 -1.87
N TYR A 379 0.80 11.56 -1.52
CA TYR A 379 1.03 10.43 -2.41
C TYR A 379 0.37 9.19 -1.85
N ILE A 380 -0.31 8.44 -2.70
CA ILE A 380 -0.83 7.11 -2.40
C ILE A 380 -0.24 6.11 -3.39
N VAL A 381 0.34 5.03 -2.86
CA VAL A 381 0.89 3.91 -3.62
C VAL A 381 -0.06 2.73 -3.46
N LEU A 382 -0.82 2.43 -4.50
CA LEU A 382 -1.78 1.34 -4.56
C LEU A 382 -1.10 0.14 -5.24
N CYS A 383 -0.44 -0.71 -4.45
CA CYS A 383 0.30 -1.87 -4.92
C CYS A 383 -0.58 -3.12 -4.87
N ASN A 384 -1.21 -3.42 -5.99
CA ASN A 384 -2.16 -4.51 -6.12
C ASN A 384 -1.57 -5.69 -6.87
N ARG A 385 -1.90 -6.91 -6.44
CA ARG A 385 -1.54 -8.14 -7.16
C ARG A 385 -2.33 -8.29 -8.46
N THR A 386 -1.85 -9.18 -9.31
CA THR A 386 -2.56 -9.67 -10.51
C THR A 386 -2.83 -11.18 -10.39
N GLY A 387 -3.54 -11.74 -11.38
CA GLY A 387 -3.80 -13.16 -11.53
C GLY A 387 -5.21 -13.55 -11.14
N MET A 388 -5.41 -14.85 -10.95
CA MET A 388 -6.69 -15.44 -10.57
C MET A 388 -6.48 -16.54 -9.53
N GLU A 389 -7.41 -16.65 -8.58
CA GLU A 389 -7.49 -17.72 -7.59
C GLU A 389 -8.95 -18.18 -7.47
N ASP A 390 -9.23 -19.46 -7.77
CA ASP A 390 -10.58 -20.06 -7.73
C ASP A 390 -11.67 -19.18 -8.36
N GLY A 391 -11.46 -18.75 -9.61
CA GLY A 391 -12.44 -17.92 -10.34
C GLY A 391 -12.58 -16.48 -9.83
N VAL A 392 -11.70 -16.03 -8.92
CA VAL A 392 -11.59 -14.62 -8.51
C VAL A 392 -10.40 -13.98 -9.22
N VAL A 393 -10.66 -12.97 -10.06
CA VAL A 393 -9.63 -12.23 -10.79
C VAL A 393 -9.21 -11.00 -10.00
N TYR A 394 -7.90 -10.81 -9.83
CA TYR A 394 -7.35 -9.60 -9.24
C TYR A 394 -7.08 -8.56 -10.33
N CYS A 395 -7.43 -7.29 -10.08
CA CYS A 395 -7.45 -6.28 -11.13
C CYS A 395 -6.08 -5.73 -11.53
N GLY A 396 -4.98 -6.22 -10.93
CA GLY A 396 -3.65 -5.65 -11.13
C GLY A 396 -3.73 -4.14 -10.96
N SER A 397 -3.38 -3.40 -12.02
CA SER A 397 -3.59 -1.96 -12.07
C SER A 397 -2.90 -1.20 -10.95
N THR A 398 -1.78 -1.72 -10.47
CA THR A 398 -0.95 -1.03 -9.48
C THR A 398 -0.69 0.41 -9.93
N SER A 399 -1.00 1.38 -9.07
CA SER A 399 -1.00 2.81 -9.39
C SER A 399 -0.26 3.63 -8.34
N ILE A 400 0.42 4.69 -8.77
CA ILE A 400 0.90 5.75 -7.89
C ILE A 400 0.14 7.02 -8.24
N VAL A 401 -0.55 7.60 -7.25
CA VAL A 401 -1.37 8.80 -7.42
C VAL A 401 -0.88 9.90 -6.50
N LYS A 402 -0.77 11.11 -7.05
CA LYS A 402 -0.46 12.34 -6.35
C LYS A 402 -1.72 13.17 -6.24
N TYR A 403 -2.09 13.53 -5.03
CA TYR A 403 -3.11 14.51 -4.73
C TYR A 403 -2.44 15.86 -4.51
N THR A 404 -2.83 16.87 -5.29
CA THR A 404 -2.22 18.20 -5.26
C THR A 404 -3.10 19.19 -4.51
N SER A 405 -2.56 20.37 -4.25
CA SER A 405 -3.33 21.52 -3.75
C SER A 405 -4.04 22.29 -4.86
N GLU A 406 -3.78 21.96 -6.14
CA GLU A 406 -4.50 22.58 -7.25
C GLU A 406 -5.98 22.32 -7.04
N SER A 407 -6.81 23.33 -7.23
CA SER A 407 -8.23 23.19 -6.99
C SER A 407 -9.01 23.44 -8.28
N PRO A 408 -10.00 22.59 -8.62
CA PRO A 408 -11.00 22.98 -9.60
C PRO A 408 -11.70 24.28 -9.18
N VAL A 409 -11.72 24.60 -7.87
CA VAL A 409 -12.21 25.88 -7.31
C VAL A 409 -11.33 27.07 -7.71
N THR A 410 -9.99 26.92 -7.73
CA THR A 410 -9.10 28.01 -8.17
C THR A 410 -9.14 28.23 -9.68
N LEU A 411 -9.31 27.16 -10.48
CA LEU A 411 -9.58 27.27 -11.92
C LEU A 411 -10.92 27.98 -12.17
N TYR A 412 -11.91 27.74 -11.32
CA TYR A 412 -13.23 28.37 -11.35
C TYR A 412 -13.21 29.84 -10.90
N GLU A 413 -12.52 30.16 -9.82
CA GLU A 413 -12.34 31.54 -9.32
C GLU A 413 -11.45 32.37 -10.26
N ALA A 414 -10.46 31.77 -10.92
CA ALA A 414 -9.69 32.45 -11.98
C ALA A 414 -10.53 32.71 -13.24
N SER A 415 -11.62 31.96 -13.44
CA SER A 415 -12.50 32.06 -14.61
C SER A 415 -13.59 33.13 -14.51
N GLN A 416 -13.53 34.06 -13.53
CA GLN A 416 -14.47 35.18 -13.25
C GLN A 416 -14.91 35.99 -14.50
N LYS A 417 -15.72 35.36 -15.35
CA LYS A 417 -16.55 35.93 -16.40
C LYS A 417 -17.98 35.59 -16.02
N GLU A 418 -18.63 36.58 -15.42
CA GLU A 418 -20.08 36.76 -15.22
C GLU A 418 -20.90 35.66 -14.51
N SER A 419 -21.67 36.13 -13.51
CA SER A 419 -22.46 35.39 -12.51
C SER A 419 -23.53 34.41 -13.01
N ALA A 420 -23.77 34.31 -14.32
CA ALA A 420 -24.74 33.37 -14.90
C ALA A 420 -24.16 31.96 -15.10
N ASP A 421 -22.85 31.84 -15.38
CA ASP A 421 -22.20 30.55 -15.63
C ASP A 421 -21.85 29.81 -14.33
N VAL A 422 -21.74 30.52 -13.21
CA VAL A 422 -21.50 29.94 -11.87
C VAL A 422 -22.55 28.90 -11.49
N LYS A 423 -23.84 29.24 -11.61
CA LYS A 423 -24.95 28.31 -11.32
C LYS A 423 -25.04 27.19 -12.36
N LYS A 424 -24.61 27.44 -13.60
CA LYS A 424 -24.60 26.45 -14.69
C LYS A 424 -23.48 25.43 -14.50
N ILE A 425 -22.29 25.85 -14.14
CA ILE A 425 -21.11 25.03 -13.81
C ILE A 425 -21.34 24.25 -12.52
N GLN A 426 -21.86 24.87 -11.46
CA GLN A 426 -22.28 24.13 -10.26
C GLN A 426 -23.34 23.08 -10.60
N LYS A 427 -24.29 23.36 -11.51
CA LYS A 427 -25.22 22.36 -12.06
C LYS A 427 -24.51 21.27 -12.87
N THR A 428 -23.46 21.61 -13.62
CA THR A 428 -22.66 20.63 -14.40
C THR A 428 -21.93 19.66 -13.47
N PHE A 429 -21.42 20.12 -12.33
CA PHE A 429 -20.69 19.31 -11.35
C PHE A 429 -21.57 18.65 -10.27
N GLN A 430 -22.90 18.71 -10.39
CA GLN A 430 -23.84 17.97 -9.52
C GLN A 430 -23.73 16.44 -9.66
N ASN A 431 -22.98 15.92 -10.64
CA ASN A 431 -23.07 14.52 -11.07
C ASN A 431 -21.77 13.71 -10.93
N PHE A 432 -21.01 13.83 -9.83
CA PHE A 432 -19.80 13.03 -9.56
C PHE A 432 -18.71 13.08 -10.66
N GLN A 433 -18.83 13.98 -11.64
CA GLN A 433 -18.03 13.95 -12.88
C GLN A 433 -16.55 14.28 -12.66
N GLU A 434 -16.20 14.75 -11.47
CA GLU A 434 -14.84 15.11 -11.05
C GLU A 434 -14.35 14.29 -9.84
N LEU A 435 -15.03 13.21 -9.45
CA LEU A 435 -14.55 12.33 -8.38
C LEU A 435 -13.79 11.11 -8.95
N ASP A 436 -13.11 11.33 -10.06
CA ASP A 436 -12.34 10.34 -10.81
C ASP A 436 -11.02 10.96 -11.32
N ASN A 437 -10.32 10.25 -12.19
CA ASN A 437 -9.03 10.70 -12.74
C ASN A 437 -9.05 11.98 -13.59
N ARG A 438 -10.22 12.57 -13.86
CA ARG A 438 -10.34 13.85 -14.58
C ARG A 438 -10.21 15.06 -13.66
N ASN A 439 -10.19 14.83 -12.33
CA ASN A 439 -10.03 15.90 -11.38
C ASN A 439 -8.61 16.50 -11.49
N PRO A 440 -8.46 17.83 -11.67
CA PRO A 440 -7.14 18.46 -11.80
C PRO A 440 -6.29 18.35 -10.53
N SER A 441 -6.91 18.12 -9.37
CA SER A 441 -6.23 17.86 -8.10
C SER A 441 -5.68 16.43 -7.98
N VAL A 442 -5.88 15.60 -9.00
CA VAL A 442 -5.47 14.19 -9.02
C VAL A 442 -4.55 13.95 -10.21
N GLU A 443 -3.30 13.63 -9.93
CA GLU A 443 -2.30 13.28 -10.93
C GLU A 443 -1.94 11.79 -10.77
N ILE A 444 -2.34 10.96 -11.75
CA ILE A 444 -1.89 9.56 -11.80
C ILE A 444 -0.48 9.56 -12.37
N LEU A 445 0.52 9.30 -11.53
CA LEU A 445 1.91 9.27 -11.99
C LEU A 445 2.18 8.06 -12.88
N GLY A 446 1.43 6.97 -12.68
CA GLY A 446 1.44 5.82 -13.57
C GLY A 446 0.52 4.71 -13.08
N SER A 447 0.23 3.74 -13.96
CA SER A 447 -0.54 2.54 -13.63
C SER A 447 -0.07 1.36 -14.49
N LEU A 448 0.00 0.17 -13.89
CA LEU A 448 0.31 -1.07 -14.60
C LEU A 448 -0.94 -1.68 -15.25
N PRO A 449 -0.82 -2.55 -16.25
CA PRO A 449 -1.98 -3.28 -16.76
C PRO A 449 -2.55 -4.30 -15.78
N THR A 450 -3.79 -4.74 -16.00
CA THR A 450 -4.49 -5.67 -15.10
C THR A 450 -3.91 -7.07 -15.06
N GLY A 451 -3.33 -7.57 -16.15
CA GLY A 451 -3.05 -9.00 -16.28
C GLY A 451 -1.65 -9.40 -15.86
N ARG A 452 -0.63 -8.58 -16.11
CA ARG A 452 0.78 -9.03 -16.12
C ARG A 452 1.58 -8.65 -14.88
N GLU A 453 2.62 -9.43 -14.59
CA GLU A 453 3.62 -9.04 -13.60
C GLU A 453 4.46 -7.89 -14.14
N ALA A 454 4.60 -6.82 -13.36
CA ALA A 454 5.33 -5.63 -13.77
C ALA A 454 5.74 -4.80 -12.54
N VAL A 455 6.66 -3.85 -12.75
CA VAL A 455 7.08 -2.90 -11.72
C VAL A 455 6.82 -1.48 -12.19
N LEU A 456 6.15 -0.71 -11.33
CA LEU A 456 5.91 0.72 -11.52
C LEU A 456 6.92 1.51 -10.71
N ILE A 457 7.82 2.23 -11.38
CA ILE A 457 8.87 3.03 -10.76
C ILE A 457 8.57 4.51 -11.00
N ARG A 458 8.44 5.31 -9.94
CA ARG A 458 8.22 6.75 -10.04
C ARG A 458 9.05 7.52 -9.03
N ASP A 459 9.60 8.63 -9.49
CA ASP A 459 10.12 9.65 -8.59
C ASP A 459 8.97 10.54 -8.10
N ILE A 460 8.86 10.71 -6.78
CA ILE A 460 7.91 11.62 -6.13
C ILE A 460 8.66 12.71 -5.35
N GLU A 461 8.01 13.85 -5.12
CA GLU A 461 8.63 15.02 -4.52
C GLU A 461 7.74 15.64 -3.42
N PHE A 462 8.28 15.73 -2.21
CA PHE A 462 7.62 16.31 -1.04
C PHE A 462 7.97 17.77 -0.79
#